data_AF-A0A6C0TY48-F1
#
_entry.id   AF-A0A6C0TY48-F1
#
_cell.length_a   1.000
_cell.length_b   1.000
_cell.length_c   1.000
_cell.angle_alpha   90.00
_cell.angle_beta   90.00
_cell.angle_gamma   90.00
#
_symmetry.space_group_name_H-M   'P 1'
#
loop_
_entity.id
_entity.type
_entity.pdbx_description
1 polymer ?
#
loop_
_entity_poly.entity_id
_entity_poly.type
_entity_poly.pdbx_seq_one_letter_code
_entity_poly.pdbx_strand_id
1 'polypeptide(L)'
;MIKWISGAVVVFLIIISMGYLNYSYQENEAYRQMRANCELLQLSILLNHNFDKSGGYPDKQEWLKRNSSEIGKIRCGRSLSINNGSLMDPWGNPYRYHKVSDGSVVLYSVKMEDEALQLDGGELKMAGKNPRYP
;
A
#
# COMPACT_ATOMS: atom_id res chain seq x y z
N MET A 1 -50.73 -16.12 13.28
CA MET A 1 -49.78 -16.72 12.32
C MET A 1 -49.05 -15.68 11.47
N ILE A 2 -49.74 -14.70 10.88
CA ILE A 2 -49.14 -13.66 10.01
C ILE A 2 -48.03 -12.81 10.70
N LYS A 3 -48.17 -12.48 11.99
CA LYS A 3 -47.16 -11.69 12.74
C LYS A 3 -45.81 -12.39 12.96
N TRP A 4 -45.78 -13.73 12.90
CA TRP A 4 -44.53 -14.50 13.10
C TRP A 4 -43.73 -14.61 11.80
N ILE A 5 -44.42 -14.70 10.66
CA ILE A 5 -43.81 -14.73 9.33
C ILE A 5 -43.15 -13.38 9.02
N SER A 6 -43.76 -12.25 9.44
CA SER A 6 -43.16 -10.92 9.24
C SER A 6 -41.86 -10.73 10.04
N GLY A 7 -41.77 -11.30 11.25
CA GLY A 7 -40.54 -11.22 12.06
C GLY A 7 -39.39 -12.03 11.46
N ALA A 8 -39.67 -13.27 11.03
CA ALA A 8 -38.66 -14.14 10.42
C ALA A 8 -38.11 -13.57 9.10
N VAL A 9 -38.96 -12.99 8.25
CA VAL A 9 -38.53 -12.36 6.99
C VAL A 9 -37.61 -11.17 7.25
N VAL A 10 -37.91 -10.33 8.25
CA VAL A 10 -37.06 -9.18 8.60
C VAL A 10 -35.69 -9.63 9.10
N VAL A 11 -35.64 -10.64 9.97
CA VAL A 11 -34.36 -11.19 10.48
C VAL A 11 -33.52 -11.77 9.34
N PHE A 12 -34.15 -12.50 8.42
CA PHE A 12 -33.47 -13.07 7.25
C PHE A 12 -32.89 -11.98 6.33
N LEU A 13 -33.64 -10.90 6.07
CA LEU A 13 -33.14 -9.77 5.28
C LEU A 13 -31.98 -9.04 5.98
N ILE A 14 -32.03 -8.89 7.30
CA ILE A 14 -30.91 -8.31 8.07
C ILE A 14 -29.66 -9.18 7.90
N ILE A 15 -29.77 -10.50 8.03
CA ILE A 15 -28.63 -11.43 7.86
C ILE A 15 -28.04 -11.32 6.44
N ILE A 16 -28.89 -11.32 5.40
CA ILE A 16 -28.42 -11.14 4.01
C ILE A 16 -27.71 -9.80 3.84
N SER A 17 -28.28 -8.72 4.38
CA SER A 17 -27.69 -7.38 4.27
C SER A 17 -26.32 -7.30 4.96
N MET A 18 -26.17 -7.90 6.15
CA MET A 18 -24.90 -7.99 6.85
C MET A 18 -23.88 -8.83 6.07
N GLY A 19 -24.32 -9.95 5.49
CA GLY A 19 -23.48 -10.79 4.64
C GLY A 19 -22.97 -10.05 3.41
N TYR A 20 -23.84 -9.31 2.73
CA TYR A 20 -23.47 -8.50 1.56
C TYR A 20 -22.50 -7.37 1.92
N LEU A 21 -22.75 -6.65 3.02
CA LEU A 21 -21.86 -5.60 3.51
C LEU A 21 -20.48 -6.16 3.86
N ASN A 22 -20.40 -7.31 4.51
CA ASN A 22 -19.14 -7.96 4.84
C ASN A 22 -18.37 -8.41 3.59
N TYR A 23 -19.07 -8.99 2.60
CA TYR A 23 -18.46 -9.38 1.32
C TYR A 23 -17.90 -8.17 0.58
N SER A 24 -18.71 -7.11 0.42
CA SER A 24 -18.28 -5.87 -0.25
C SER A 24 -17.11 -5.20 0.47
N TYR A 25 -17.09 -5.26 1.81
CA TYR A 25 -15.97 -4.77 2.61
C TYR A 25 -14.69 -5.56 2.34
N GLN A 26 -14.74 -6.90 2.33
CA GLN A 26 -13.58 -7.74 2.04
C GLN A 26 -13.05 -7.54 0.63
N GLU A 27 -13.93 -7.40 -0.37
CA GLU A 27 -13.53 -7.14 -1.76
C GLU A 27 -12.82 -5.79 -1.89
N ASN A 28 -13.30 -4.76 -1.19
CA ASN A 28 -12.66 -3.45 -1.15
C ASN A 28 -11.28 -3.52 -0.49
N GLU A 29 -11.14 -4.29 0.60
CA GLU A 29 -9.86 -4.43 1.30
C GLU A 29 -8.84 -5.20 0.45
N ALA A 30 -9.23 -6.31 -0.17
CA ALA A 30 -8.38 -7.06 -1.09
C ALA A 30 -7.93 -6.21 -2.29
N TYR A 31 -8.84 -5.41 -2.86
CA TYR A 31 -8.50 -4.48 -3.93
C TYR A 31 -7.49 -3.41 -3.49
N ARG A 32 -7.66 -2.84 -2.29
CA ARG A 32 -6.71 -1.87 -1.72
C ARG A 32 -5.34 -2.50 -1.50
N GLN A 33 -5.28 -3.72 -0.98
CA GLN A 33 -4.04 -4.45 -0.76
C GLN A 33 -3.32 -4.75 -2.09
N MET A 34 -4.04 -5.26 -3.09
CA MET A 34 -3.49 -5.48 -4.44
C MET A 34 -2.92 -4.18 -5.03
N ARG A 35 -3.67 -3.08 -4.90
CA ARG A 35 -3.24 -1.77 -5.38
C ARG A 35 -1.98 -1.29 -4.66
N ALA A 36 -1.93 -1.43 -3.34
CA ALA A 36 -0.77 -1.03 -2.55
C ALA A 36 0.48 -1.83 -2.91
N ASN A 37 0.36 -3.14 -3.10
CA ASN A 37 1.46 -4.00 -3.55
C ASN A 37 1.98 -3.61 -4.94
N CYS A 38 1.09 -3.29 -5.87
CA CYS A 38 1.48 -2.75 -7.18
C CYS A 38 2.21 -1.40 -7.04
N GLU A 39 1.70 -0.48 -6.22
CA GLU A 39 2.32 0.83 -6.00
C GLU A 39 3.72 0.69 -5.38
N LEU A 40 3.87 -0.15 -4.36
CA LEU A 40 5.16 -0.46 -3.72
C LEU A 40 6.17 -1.06 -4.71
N LEU A 41 5.74 -1.97 -5.58
CA LEU A 41 6.58 -2.57 -6.62
C LEU A 41 7.02 -1.56 -7.68
N GLN A 42 6.12 -0.67 -8.11
CA GLN A 42 6.48 0.39 -9.07
C GLN A 42 7.44 1.42 -8.45
N LEU A 43 7.25 1.74 -7.17
CA LEU A 43 8.16 2.61 -6.42
C LEU A 43 9.54 1.96 -6.25
N SER A 44 9.62 0.64 -6.01
CA SER A 44 10.91 -0.06 -5.90
C SER A 44 11.69 -0.04 -7.20
N ILE A 45 11.02 -0.23 -8.34
CA ILE A 45 11.63 -0.11 -9.67
C ILE A 45 12.23 1.29 -9.87
N LEU A 46 11.49 2.36 -9.53
CA LEU A 46 12.01 3.72 -9.64
C LEU A 46 13.22 3.98 -8.72
N LEU A 47 13.20 3.43 -7.50
CA LEU A 47 14.30 3.55 -6.55
C LEU A 47 15.55 2.80 -7.03
N ASN A 48 15.40 1.57 -7.53
CA ASN A 48 16.54 0.79 -8.06
C ASN A 48 17.13 1.43 -9.31
N HIS A 49 16.29 1.96 -10.22
CA HIS A 49 16.80 2.71 -11.36
C HIS A 49 17.54 4.00 -10.95
N ASN A 50 17.17 4.65 -9.83
CA ASN A 50 17.96 5.74 -9.28
C ASN A 50 19.29 5.24 -8.69
N PHE A 51 19.26 4.09 -8.01
CA PHE A 51 20.45 3.43 -7.47
C PHE A 51 21.47 3.15 -8.57
N ASP A 52 21.04 2.56 -9.70
CA ASP A 52 21.90 2.27 -10.84
C ASP A 52 22.61 3.51 -11.40
N LYS A 53 21.98 4.69 -11.29
CA LYS A 53 22.53 5.96 -11.79
C LYS A 53 23.44 6.67 -10.80
N SER A 54 23.18 6.54 -9.50
CA SER A 54 23.81 7.36 -8.46
C SER A 54 24.68 6.57 -7.48
N GLY A 55 24.63 5.24 -7.53
CA GLY A 55 25.36 4.36 -6.61
C GLY A 55 24.79 4.30 -5.19
N GLY A 56 23.62 4.90 -4.95
CA GLY A 56 23.00 4.93 -3.63
C GLY A 56 21.51 5.30 -3.64
N TYR A 57 20.81 4.96 -2.56
CA TYR A 57 19.43 5.36 -2.37
C TYR A 57 19.34 6.82 -1.89
N PRO A 58 18.44 7.61 -2.49
CA PRO A 58 18.35 9.05 -2.26
C PRO A 58 17.56 9.38 -0.99
N ASP A 59 17.78 10.55 -0.39
CA ASP A 59 16.95 10.98 0.73
C ASP A 59 15.49 11.21 0.32
N LYS A 60 14.55 10.81 1.19
CA LYS A 60 13.11 10.75 0.89
C LYS A 60 12.57 12.02 0.24
N GLN A 61 12.75 13.17 0.88
CA GLN A 61 12.12 14.42 0.44
C GLN A 61 12.71 14.91 -0.89
N GLU A 62 14.01 14.75 -1.08
CA GLU A 62 14.67 15.18 -2.31
C GLU A 62 14.27 14.28 -3.48
N TRP A 63 14.18 12.97 -3.24
CA TRP A 63 13.73 12.00 -4.22
C TRP A 63 12.30 12.24 -4.68
N LEU A 64 11.36 12.42 -3.74
CA LEU A 64 9.96 12.68 -4.06
C LEU A 64 9.78 13.96 -4.88
N LYS A 65 10.53 15.02 -4.57
CA LYS A 65 10.51 16.27 -5.34
C LYS A 65 10.99 16.05 -6.77
N ARG A 66 12.17 15.44 -6.94
CA ARG A 66 12.79 15.20 -8.26
C ARG A 66 11.99 14.23 -9.14
N ASN A 67 11.38 13.21 -8.55
CA ASN A 67 10.70 12.14 -9.28
C ASN A 67 9.18 12.26 -9.28
N SER A 68 8.63 13.39 -8.82
CA SER A 68 7.17 13.62 -8.74
C SER A 68 6.44 13.36 -10.06
N SER A 69 7.04 13.70 -11.21
CA SER A 69 6.50 13.39 -12.54
C SER A 69 6.42 11.88 -12.83
N GLU A 70 7.50 11.14 -12.59
CA GLU A 70 7.54 9.68 -12.80
C GLU A 70 6.62 8.93 -11.82
N ILE A 71 6.62 9.36 -10.55
CA ILE A 71 5.69 8.88 -9.54
C ILE A 71 4.24 9.12 -9.98
N GLY A 72 3.94 10.29 -10.55
CA GLY A 72 2.62 10.63 -11.10
C GLY A 72 2.18 9.75 -12.27
N LYS A 73 3.10 9.01 -12.92
CA LYS A 73 2.80 8.02 -13.97
C LYS A 73 2.50 6.63 -13.42
N ILE A 74 2.76 6.35 -12.13
CA ILE A 74 2.40 5.08 -11.52
C ILE A 74 0.87 4.91 -11.58
N ARG A 75 0.42 3.79 -12.15
CA ARG A 75 -0.99 3.44 -12.36
C ARG A 75 -1.25 2.02 -11.90
N CYS A 76 -1.81 1.88 -10.71
CA CYS A 76 -2.22 0.61 -10.11
C CYS A 76 -3.75 0.59 -9.93
N GLY A 77 -4.47 0.83 -11.02
CA GLY A 77 -5.92 1.09 -11.03
C GLY A 77 -6.29 2.56 -10.82
N ARG A 78 -5.51 3.32 -10.05
CA ARG A 78 -5.58 4.79 -9.94
C ARG A 78 -4.18 5.40 -9.90
N SER A 79 -4.11 6.72 -10.08
CA SER A 79 -2.89 7.48 -9.88
C SER A 79 -2.45 7.44 -8.43
N LEU A 80 -1.15 7.23 -8.19
CA LEU A 80 -0.56 7.37 -6.87
C LEU A 80 -0.71 8.83 -6.40
N SER A 81 -1.25 9.01 -5.19
CA SER A 81 -1.56 10.33 -4.64
C SER A 81 -0.38 10.86 -3.82
N ILE A 82 -0.10 12.16 -3.97
CA ILE A 82 0.87 12.88 -3.14
C ILE A 82 0.10 13.91 -2.34
N ASN A 83 0.16 13.83 -1.01
CA ASN A 83 -0.44 14.80 -0.11
C ASN A 83 0.61 15.30 0.89
N ASN A 84 0.75 16.61 1.03
CA ASN A 84 1.71 17.26 1.94
C ASN A 84 3.14 16.67 1.85
N GLY A 85 3.61 16.41 0.63
CA GLY A 85 4.96 15.86 0.39
C GLY A 85 5.13 14.38 0.77
N SER A 86 4.04 13.65 0.98
CA SER A 86 4.05 12.21 1.25
C SER A 86 3.22 11.45 0.21
N LEU A 87 3.71 10.28 -0.18
CA LEU A 87 2.94 9.33 -1.00
C LEU A 87 1.87 8.69 -0.12
N MET A 88 0.64 8.63 -0.61
CA MET A 88 -0.49 8.10 0.14
C MET A 88 -0.90 6.75 -0.42
N ASP A 89 -1.10 5.79 0.48
CA ASP A 89 -1.60 4.46 0.18
C ASP A 89 -3.12 4.45 -0.10
N PRO A 90 -3.70 3.32 -0.54
CA PRO A 90 -5.12 3.22 -0.84
C PRO A 90 -6.07 3.42 0.35
N TRP A 91 -5.57 3.37 1.58
CA TRP A 91 -6.32 3.67 2.80
C TRP A 91 -6.19 5.13 3.26
N GLY A 92 -5.38 5.93 2.57
CA GLY A 92 -5.12 7.33 2.91
C GLY A 92 -4.01 7.52 3.95
N ASN A 93 -3.23 6.50 4.25
CA ASN A 93 -2.06 6.62 5.13
C ASN A 93 -0.79 6.89 4.31
N PRO A 94 0.22 7.56 4.87
CA PRO A 94 1.47 7.80 4.16
C PRO A 94 2.28 6.51 4.04
N TYR A 95 2.80 6.23 2.84
CA TYR A 95 3.88 5.27 2.67
C TYR A 95 5.11 5.71 3.47
N ARG A 96 5.69 4.74 4.18
CA ARG A 96 6.91 4.90 4.97
C ARG A 96 8.10 4.54 4.10
N TYR A 97 9.11 5.40 4.16
CA TYR A 97 10.39 5.24 3.51
C TYR A 97 11.41 5.40 4.63
N HIS A 98 12.25 4.39 4.83
CA HIS A 98 13.25 4.37 5.88
C HIS A 98 14.60 3.99 5.28
N LYS A 99 15.50 4.97 5.16
CA LYS A 99 16.88 4.74 4.70
C LYS A 99 17.67 4.10 5.83
N VAL A 100 18.13 2.87 5.62
CA VAL A 100 18.95 2.12 6.58
C VAL A 100 20.43 2.50 6.42
N SER A 101 20.87 2.62 5.17
CA SER A 101 22.20 3.08 4.74
C SER A 101 22.12 3.67 3.33
N ASP A 102 23.22 4.16 2.77
CA ASP A 102 23.24 4.57 1.35
C ASP A 102 22.95 3.41 0.41
N GLY A 103 23.27 2.18 0.81
CA GLY A 103 23.02 0.96 0.06
C GLY A 103 21.67 0.31 0.31
N SER A 104 20.90 0.72 1.33
CA SER A 104 19.67 0.02 1.71
C SER A 104 18.55 0.92 2.21
N VAL A 105 17.33 0.63 1.76
CA VAL A 105 16.09 1.31 2.16
C VAL A 105 14.96 0.32 2.38
N VAL A 106 14.05 0.64 3.29
CA VAL A 106 12.80 -0.10 3.51
C VAL A 106 11.60 0.78 3.13
N LEU A 107 10.67 0.23 2.35
CA LEU A 107 9.44 0.89 1.90
C LEU A 107 8.22 0.04 2.29
N TYR A 108 7.21 0.64 2.91
CA TYR A 108 5.99 -0.06 3.33
C TYR A 108 4.79 0.88 3.51
N SER A 109 3.58 0.31 3.48
CA SER A 109 2.36 0.97 3.97
C SER A 109 2.15 0.62 5.45
N VAL A 110 1.62 1.56 6.23
CA VAL A 110 1.25 1.34 7.65
C VAL A 110 0.19 0.23 7.81
N LYS A 111 -0.63 -0.02 6.78
CA LYS A 111 -1.61 -1.11 6.78
C LYS A 111 -1.02 -2.47 6.40
N MET A 112 0.23 -2.48 5.93
CA MET A 112 0.91 -3.64 5.37
C MET A 112 2.36 -3.72 5.88
N GLU A 113 2.58 -3.45 7.17
CA GLU A 113 3.93 -3.40 7.75
C GLU A 113 4.66 -4.75 7.66
N ASP A 114 3.91 -5.86 7.69
CA ASP A 114 4.42 -7.23 7.52
C ASP A 114 4.84 -7.54 6.07
N GLU A 115 4.46 -6.70 5.10
CA GLU A 115 4.77 -6.83 3.66
C GLU A 115 5.80 -5.78 3.21
N ALA A 116 6.68 -5.36 4.12
CA ALA A 116 7.69 -4.36 3.82
C ALA A 116 8.61 -4.82 2.67
N LEU A 117 8.91 -3.91 1.75
CA LEU A 117 9.92 -4.13 0.72
C LEU A 117 11.25 -3.56 1.19
N GLN A 118 12.29 -4.39 1.24
CA GLN A 118 13.65 -3.92 1.44
C GLN A 118 14.35 -3.86 0.10
N LEU A 119 14.97 -2.73 -0.20
CA LEU A 119 15.87 -2.60 -1.33
C LEU A 119 17.29 -2.55 -0.79
N ASP A 120 18.18 -3.32 -1.39
CA ASP A 120 19.55 -3.45 -0.93
C ASP A 120 20.47 -3.66 -2.14
N GLY A 121 21.40 -2.74 -2.36
CA GLY A 121 22.34 -2.79 -3.47
C GLY A 121 21.68 -2.71 -4.86
N GLY A 122 20.53 -2.07 -5.01
CA GLY A 122 19.79 -2.00 -6.28
C GLY A 122 18.87 -3.21 -6.53
N GLU A 123 18.76 -4.14 -5.58
CA GLU A 123 17.92 -5.32 -5.69
C GLU A 123 16.70 -5.25 -4.77
N LEU A 124 15.59 -5.83 -5.22
CA LEU A 124 14.41 -6.02 -4.40
C LEU A 124 14.58 -7.26 -3.52
N LYS A 125 14.56 -7.08 -2.21
CA LYS A 125 14.48 -8.14 -1.20
C LYS A 125 13.13 -8.04 -0.51
N MET A 126 12.39 -9.15 -0.40
CA MET A 126 11.25 -9.16 0.50
C MET A 126 11.80 -9.07 1.93
N ALA A 127 11.55 -7.95 2.60
CA ALA A 127 11.64 -7.95 4.04
C ALA A 127 10.40 -8.72 4.49
N GLY A 128 10.58 -9.86 5.15
CA GLY A 128 9.48 -10.45 5.91
C GLY A 128 9.05 -9.51 7.05
N LYS A 129 8.53 -10.08 8.14
CA LYS A 129 8.25 -9.31 9.36
C LYS A 129 9.41 -8.36 9.70
N ASN A 130 9.09 -7.07 9.79
CA ASN A 130 10.04 -5.99 10.02
C ASN A 130 10.86 -6.28 11.31
N PRO A 131 12.18 -6.54 11.21
CA PRO A 131 12.96 -6.95 12.38
C PRO A 131 13.18 -5.80 13.39
N ARG A 132 12.77 -4.56 13.09
CA ARG A 132 12.87 -3.41 14.01
C ARG A 132 11.62 -3.17 14.88
N TYR A 133 10.54 -3.91 14.67
CA TYR A 133 9.34 -3.84 15.50
C TYR A 133 8.72 -5.24 15.65
N PRO A 134 8.98 -5.96 16.78
CA PRO A 134 8.14 -7.10 17.17
C PRO A 134 6.71 -6.68 17.50
#